data_AF-A0A2E0SQM8-F1
#
_entry.id   AF-A0A2E0SQM8-F1
#
_cell.length_a   1.000
_cell.length_b   1.000
_cell.length_c   1.000
_cell.angle_alpha   90.00
_cell.angle_beta   90.00
_cell.angle_gamma   90.00
#
_symmetry.space_group_name_H-M   'P 1'
#
loop_
_entity.id
_entity.type
_entity.pdbx_description
1 polymer ?
#
loop_
_entity_poly.entity_id
_entity_poly.type
_entity_poly.pdbx_seq_one_letter_code
_entity_poly.pdbx_strand_id
1 'polypeptide(L)' 'MWVRFGFDWARVLAPRWRPAGAMLVLAEASYTVTDPPIRAVRKVVPPLRLGGAVLDLAWSIVLLLCFVGFSLVAAIAALG' A
#
# COMPACT_ATOMS: atom_id res chain seq x y z
N MET A 1 -11.59 7.56 2.72
CA MET A 1 -11.68 8.73 3.62
C MET A 1 -11.20 8.38 5.03
N TRP A 2 -11.81 7.40 5.72
CA TRP A 2 -11.40 6.96 7.07
C TRP A 2 -9.96 6.43 7.21
N VAL A 3 -9.43 5.85 6.13
CA VAL A 3 -8.05 5.31 6.10
C VAL A 3 -6.99 6.41 6.19
N ARG A 4 -7.22 7.57 5.56
CA ARG A 4 -6.33 8.76 5.66
C ARG A 4 -6.26 9.26 7.10
N PHE A 5 -7.41 9.26 7.78
CA PHE A 5 -7.56 9.67 9.17
C PHE A 5 -6.82 8.72 10.13
N GLY A 6 -6.88 7.42 9.88
CA GLY A 6 -6.09 6.42 10.62
C GLY A 6 -4.58 6.59 10.40
N PHE A 7 -4.15 6.88 9.17
CA PHE A 7 -2.73 7.13 8.86
C PHE A 7 -2.20 8.45 9.45
N ASP A 8 -3.02 9.49 9.55
CA ASP A 8 -2.67 10.73 10.24
C ASP A 8 -2.53 10.51 11.76
N TRP A 9 -3.42 9.73 12.39
CA TRP A 9 -3.30 9.35 13.81
C TRP A 9 -2.10 8.43 14.09
N ALA A 10 -1.79 7.50 13.19
CA ALA A 10 -0.65 6.59 13.34
C ALA A 10 0.71 7.33 13.32
N ARG A 11 0.84 8.39 12.52
CA ARG A 11 2.05 9.24 12.50
C ARG A 11 2.20 10.10 13.75
N VAL A 12 1.10 10.49 14.39
CA VAL A 12 1.10 11.26 15.65
C VAL A 12 1.39 10.37 16.86
N LEU A 13 0.94 9.11 16.85
CA LEU A 13 1.07 8.20 17.99
C LEU A 13 2.43 7.48 18.10
N ALA A 14 3.21 7.30 17.04
CA ALA A 14 4.51 6.60 17.12
C ALA A 14 5.63 7.08 16.15
N PRO A 15 6.19 8.30 16.33
CA PRO A 15 7.13 8.91 15.38
C PRO A 15 8.53 8.28 15.27
N ARG A 16 8.91 7.34 16.15
CA ARG A 16 10.28 6.78 16.29
C ARG A 16 10.33 5.26 16.37
N TRP A 17 9.27 4.59 15.96
CA TRP A 17 9.13 3.15 16.15
C TRP A 17 10.05 2.36 15.21
N ARG A 18 10.90 1.51 15.79
CA ARG A 18 11.76 0.55 15.08
C ARG A 18 11.21 -0.85 15.39
N PRO A 19 10.63 -1.57 14.42
CA PRO A 19 10.11 -2.90 14.68
C PRO A 19 11.25 -3.85 15.07
N ALA A 20 11.08 -4.59 16.16
CA ALA A 20 12.04 -5.58 16.66
C ALA A 20 11.31 -6.90 16.97
N GLY A 21 12.03 -8.02 16.87
CA GLY A 21 11.47 -9.35 17.12
C GLY A 21 10.42 -9.77 16.08
N ALA A 22 9.33 -10.40 16.50
CA ALA A 22 8.26 -10.88 15.61
C ALA A 22 7.65 -9.80 14.71
N MET A 23 7.63 -8.55 15.19
CA MET A 23 7.11 -7.41 14.45
C MET A 23 7.98 -7.04 13.24
N LEU A 24 9.30 -7.31 13.31
CA LEU A 24 10.22 -7.11 12.20
C LEU A 24 9.94 -8.12 11.08
N VAL A 25 9.68 -9.37 11.43
CA VAL A 25 9.35 -10.44 10.47
C VAL A 25 8.05 -10.11 9.72
N LEU A 26 7.03 -9.64 10.43
CA LEU A 26 5.77 -9.21 9.80
C LEU A 26 5.97 -8.00 8.90
N ALA A 27 6.76 -7.02 9.33
CA ALA A 27 7.09 -5.86 8.52
C ALA A 27 7.82 -6.28 7.23
N GLU A 28 8.85 -7.12 7.34
CA GLU A 28 9.64 -7.60 6.20
C GLU A 28 8.84 -8.49 5.26
N ALA A 29 7.96 -9.35 5.78
CA ALA A 29 7.01 -10.11 4.98
C ALA A 29 6.07 -9.17 4.21
N SER A 30 5.53 -8.14 4.87
CA SER A 30 4.66 -7.16 4.23
C SER A 30 5.38 -6.39 3.12
N TYR A 31 6.63 -5.97 3.34
CA TYR A 31 7.43 -5.30 2.32
C TYR A 31 7.79 -6.23 1.18
N THR A 32 8.11 -7.49 1.45
CA THR A 32 8.42 -8.49 0.41
C THR A 32 7.24 -8.73 -0.53
N VAL A 33 6.02 -8.72 -0.01
CA VAL A 33 4.80 -8.87 -0.83
C VAL A 33 4.44 -7.57 -1.55
N THR A 34 4.65 -6.42 -0.91
CA THR A 34 4.15 -5.12 -1.41
C THR A 34 5.13 -4.41 -2.35
N ASP A 35 6.44 -4.56 -2.16
CA ASP A 35 7.46 -3.91 -2.99
C ASP A 35 7.48 -4.39 -4.46
N PRO A 36 7.38 -5.70 -4.77
CA PRO A 36 7.41 -6.17 -6.16
C PRO A 36 6.31 -5.56 -7.04
N PRO A 37 5.01 -5.55 -6.65
CA PRO A 37 3.96 -4.95 -7.46
C PRO A 37 4.13 -3.43 -7.58
N ILE A 38 4.49 -2.73 -6.50
CA ILE A 38 4.77 -1.28 -6.57
C ILE A 38 5.92 -0.99 -7.53
N ARG A 39 7.02 -1.75 -7.47
CA ARG A 39 8.16 -1.59 -8.38
C ARG A 39 7.78 -1.89 -9.82
N ALA A 40 6.91 -2.87 -10.08
CA ALA A 40 6.40 -3.16 -11.41
C ALA A 40 5.59 -1.98 -11.98
N VAL A 41 4.69 -1.39 -11.18
CA VAL A 41 3.91 -0.21 -11.58
C VAL A 41 4.80 1.01 -11.77
N ARG A 42 5.80 1.22 -10.90
CA ARG A 42 6.75 2.34 -11.00
C ARG A 42 7.58 2.34 -12.29
N LYS A 43 7.73 1.20 -12.97
CA LYS A 43 8.38 1.14 -14.30
C LYS A 43 7.56 1.83 -15.38
N VAL A 44 6.23 1.87 -15.22
CA VAL A 44 5.29 2.44 -16.20
C VAL A 44 4.83 3.83 -15.77
N VAL A 45 4.59 4.04 -14.48
CA VAL A 45 4.11 5.28 -13.89
C VAL A 45 5.15 5.82 -12.92
N PRO A 46 6.12 6.63 -13.37
CA PRO A 46 7.10 7.24 -12.48
C PRO A 46 6.41 8.21 -11.51
N PRO A 47 6.97 8.38 -10.30
CA PRO A 47 6.41 9.30 -9.31
C PRO A 47 6.43 10.73 -9.86
N LEU A 48 5.25 11.34 -9.96
CA LEU A 48 5.11 12.71 -10.47
C LEU A 48 5.50 13.69 -9.37
N ARG A 49 6.51 14.52 -9.67
CA ARG A 49 6.95 15.60 -8.78
C ARG A 49 6.29 16.89 -9.25
N LEU A 50 5.38 17.44 -8.45
CA LEU A 50 4.67 18.67 -8.75
C LEU A 50 4.95 19.69 -7.64
N GLY A 51 5.65 20.77 -7.97
CA GLY A 51 5.75 21.98 -7.13
C GLY A 51 6.25 21.75 -5.70
N GLY A 52 7.09 20.74 -5.46
CA GLY A 52 7.62 20.41 -4.11
C GLY A 52 6.93 19.22 -3.41
N ALA A 53 5.82 18.71 -3.96
CA ALA A 53 5.17 17.49 -3.49
C ALA A 53 5.43 16.32 -4.46
N VAL A 54 5.67 15.12 -3.92
CA VAL A 54 5.76 13.88 -4.69
C VAL A 54 4.42 13.18 -4.64
N LEU A 55 3.77 13.02 -5.79
CA LEU A 55 2.54 12.24 -5.91
C LEU A 55 2.89 10.78 -6.23
N ASP A 56 2.73 9.89 -5.25
CA ASP A 56 2.96 8.45 -5.43
C ASP A 56 1.70 7.77 -5.96
N LEU A 57 1.56 7.78 -7.29
CA LEU A 57 0.47 7.10 -7.99
C LEU A 57 0.64 5.57 -7.96
N ALA A 58 1.86 5.06 -7.81
CA ALA A 58 2.13 3.63 -7.86
C ALA A 58 1.48 2.90 -6.69
N TRP A 59 1.55 3.46 -5.47
CA TRP A 59 0.84 2.91 -4.31
C TRP A 59 -0.69 2.88 -4.53
N SER A 60 -1.23 3.95 -5.11
CA SER A 60 -2.67 4.09 -5.36
C SER A 60 -3.18 3.07 -6.41
N ILE A 61 -2.38 2.84 -7.46
CA ILE A 61 -2.68 1.87 -8.52
C ILE A 61 -2.67 0.42 -7.98
N VAL A 62 -1.69 0.07 -7.14
CA VAL A 62 -1.62 -1.27 -6.52
C VAL A 62 -2.85 -1.53 -5.63
N LEU A 63 -3.28 -0.53 -4.86
CA LEU A 63 -4.51 -0.60 -4.06
C LEU A 63 -5.75 -0.84 -4.91
N LEU A 64 -5.88 -0.12 -6.03
CA LEU A 64 -6.99 -0.27 -6.97
C LEU A 64 -7.03 -1.68 -7.57
N LEU A 65 -5.88 -2.20 -8.01
CA LEU A 65 -5.74 -3.56 -8.55
C LEU A 65 -6.17 -4.62 -7.53
N CYS A 66 -5.76 -4.46 -6.27
CA CYS A 66 -6.14 -5.38 -5.20
C CYS A 66 -7.66 -5.34 -4.94
N PHE A 67 -8.27 -4.15 -4.95
CA PHE A 67 -9.71 -3.99 -4.79
C PHE A 67 -10.50 -4.65 -5.93
N VAL A 68 -10.06 -4.47 -7.18
CA VAL A 68 -10.67 -5.12 -8.35
C VAL A 68 -10.51 -6.63 -8.28
N GLY A 69 -9.32 -7.13 -7.92
CA GLY A 69 -9.06 -8.56 -7.75
C GLY A 69 -9.95 -9.19 -6.67
N PHE A 70 -10.07 -8.55 -5.51
CA PHE A 70 -10.95 -9.01 -4.44
C PHE A 70 -12.42 -9.00 -4.85
N SER A 71 -12.86 -7.96 -5.56
CA SER A 71 -14.23 -7.85 -6.09
C SER A 71 -14.55 -8.95 -7.11
N LEU A 72 -13.58 -9.30 -7.96
CA LEU A 72 -13.68 -10.40 -8.92
C LEU A 72 -13.77 -11.76 -8.22
N VAL A 73 -12.90 -12.01 -7.23
CA VAL A 73 -12.94 -13.26 -6.44
C VAL A 73 -14.28 -13.38 -5.71
N ALA A 74 -14.77 -12.29 -5.10
CA ALA A 74 -16.06 -12.27 -4.43
C ALA A 74 -17.22 -12.50 -5.41
N ALA A 75 -17.18 -11.93 -6.62
CA ALA A 75 -18.19 -12.13 -7.65
C ALA A 75 -18.20 -13.58 -8.17
N ILE A 76 -17.03 -14.18 -8.39
CA ILE A 76 -16.90 -15.59 -8.79
C ILE A 76 -17.41 -16.52 -7.68
N ALA A 77 -17.05 -16.23 -6.43
CA ALA A 77 -17.52 -17.00 -5.28
C ALA A 77 -19.04 -16.91 -5.07
N ALA A 78 -19.67 -15.79 -5.49
CA ALA A 78 -21.12 -15.63 -5.43
C ALA A 78 -21.89 -16.33 -6.57
N LEU A 79 -21.18 -16.82 -7.59
CA LEU A 79 -21.75 -17.55 -8.73
C LEU A 79 -21.73 -19.07 -8.54
N GLY A 80 -21.07 -19.58 -7.50
CA GLY A 80 -21.05 -21.00 -7.10
C GLY A 80 -21.88 -21.26 -5.86
#